data_AF-A0A833YYG7-F1
#
_entry.id   AF-A0A833YYG7-F1
#
_cell.length_a   1.000
_cell.length_b   1.000
_cell.length_c   1.000
_cell.angle_alpha   90.00
_cell.angle_beta   90.00
_cell.angle_gamma   90.00
#
_symmetry.space_group_name_H-M   'P 1'
#
loop_
_entity.id
_entity.type
_entity.pdbx_description
1 polymer ?
#
loop_
_entity_poly.entity_id
_entity_poly.type
_entity_poly.pdbx_seq_one_letter_code
_entity_poly.pdbx_strand_id
1 'polypeptide(L)'
;MTGLRWGSFRDAGVQVSKYWYLGPLKTKAAHFFSTLQEWPQTHQASLLYTGPKARPPSVADETPPRPSLYRRILRRLVSYWAQPQDALSQEASPEVWRDVQLSTIELSITTRNSQLDPTSTEDFMNICIEPDNVSKGDFISIGSKKVRDPKLRAKGTECLQASQCALLLPEGTGGSFSIDSEEYEAMPVEVKLLPRKLQFFCDPRKREQLSPSSAE
;
A
#
# COMPACT_ATOMS: atom_id res chain seq x y z
N MET A 1 -1.54 0.14 -9.36
CA MET A 1 -0.55 0.16 -8.26
C MET A 1 -1.31 -0.05 -6.98
N THR A 2 -1.23 -1.24 -6.44
CA THR A 2 -2.11 -1.73 -5.39
C THR A 2 -1.32 -2.53 -4.36
N GLY A 3 -0.38 -1.85 -3.73
CA GLY A 3 -0.04 -2.04 -2.32
C GLY A 3 0.91 -3.19 -2.01
N LEU A 4 1.27 -3.25 -0.73
CA LEU A 4 2.08 -4.30 -0.13
C LEU A 4 1.17 -5.31 0.56
N ARG A 5 1.44 -6.60 0.37
CA ARG A 5 0.77 -7.71 1.05
C ARG A 5 1.79 -8.65 1.67
N TRP A 6 1.49 -9.15 2.85
CA TRP A 6 2.35 -10.06 3.59
C TRP A 6 1.49 -11.07 4.35
N GLY A 7 1.75 -12.36 4.18
CA GLY A 7 1.13 -13.43 4.96
C GLY A 7 0.50 -14.57 4.14
N SER A 8 -0.17 -15.48 4.84
CA SER A 8 -0.51 -16.83 4.39
C SER A 8 -1.44 -16.89 3.17
N PHE A 9 -2.38 -15.95 3.05
CA PHE A 9 -3.25 -15.87 1.87
C PHE A 9 -2.46 -15.56 0.60
N ARG A 10 -1.44 -14.71 0.69
CA ARG A 10 -0.55 -14.38 -0.42
C ARG A 10 0.32 -15.58 -0.76
N ASP A 11 0.92 -16.24 0.22
CA ASP A 11 1.83 -17.36 -0.01
C ASP A 11 1.13 -18.56 -0.66
N ALA A 12 -0.07 -18.89 -0.18
CA ALA A 12 -0.90 -19.89 -0.84
C ALA A 12 -1.34 -19.45 -2.25
N GLY A 13 -1.55 -18.15 -2.47
CA GLY A 13 -1.85 -17.56 -3.78
C GLY A 13 -0.72 -17.74 -4.80
N VAL A 14 0.54 -17.60 -4.39
CA VAL A 14 1.72 -17.83 -5.25
C VAL A 14 1.79 -19.29 -5.69
N GLN A 15 1.48 -20.23 -4.80
CA GLN A 15 1.51 -21.67 -5.08
C GLN A 15 0.39 -22.15 -6.02
N VAL A 16 -0.64 -21.34 -6.32
CA VAL A 16 -1.76 -21.72 -7.21
C VAL A 16 -1.26 -22.17 -8.59
N SER A 17 -0.19 -21.56 -9.10
CA SER A 17 0.41 -21.89 -10.39
C SER A 17 1.02 -23.30 -10.41
N LYS A 18 1.59 -23.76 -9.28
CA LYS A 18 2.17 -25.10 -9.11
C LYS A 18 1.14 -26.21 -9.32
N TYR A 19 -0.12 -25.94 -8.97
CA TYR A 19 -1.24 -26.89 -9.06
C TYR A 19 -2.02 -26.80 -10.37
N TRP A 20 -1.38 -26.39 -11.48
CA TRP A 20 -2.01 -26.20 -12.78
C TRP A 20 -2.81 -27.42 -13.28
N TYR A 21 -2.37 -28.63 -12.92
CA TYR A 21 -2.99 -29.91 -13.31
C TYR A 21 -4.39 -30.14 -12.70
N LEU A 22 -4.75 -29.42 -11.64
CA LEU A 22 -6.08 -29.50 -11.01
C LEU A 22 -7.15 -28.63 -11.68
N GLY A 23 -6.78 -27.87 -12.72
CA GLY A 23 -7.70 -27.06 -13.51
C GLY A 23 -8.48 -26.05 -12.64
N PRO A 24 -9.82 -26.13 -12.58
CA PRO A 24 -10.65 -25.18 -11.83
C PRO A 24 -10.49 -25.28 -10.30
N LEU A 25 -10.01 -26.41 -9.78
CA LEU A 25 -9.87 -26.64 -8.34
C LEU A 25 -8.53 -26.13 -7.78
N LYS A 26 -7.59 -25.72 -8.64
CA LYS A 26 -6.23 -25.35 -8.25
C LYS A 26 -6.15 -24.27 -7.17
N THR A 27 -7.04 -23.29 -7.18
CA THR A 27 -7.06 -22.20 -6.18
C THR A 27 -7.43 -22.72 -4.80
N LYS A 28 -8.51 -23.50 -4.70
CA LYS A 28 -8.92 -24.12 -3.43
C LYS A 28 -7.89 -25.13 -2.93
N ALA A 29 -7.32 -25.92 -3.85
CA ALA A 29 -6.31 -26.92 -3.53
C ALA A 29 -5.03 -26.28 -2.96
N ALA A 30 -4.57 -25.16 -3.51
CA ALA A 30 -3.41 -24.45 -2.98
C ALA A 30 -3.61 -24.02 -1.53
N HIS A 31 -4.75 -23.40 -1.21
CA HIS A 31 -5.06 -23.02 0.17
C HIS A 31 -5.24 -24.24 1.07
N PHE A 32 -5.88 -25.30 0.58
CA PHE A 32 -6.05 -26.55 1.35
C PHE A 32 -4.69 -27.20 1.68
N PHE A 33 -3.80 -27.35 0.69
CA PHE A 33 -2.47 -27.91 0.90
C PHE A 33 -1.62 -27.05 1.84
N SER A 34 -1.76 -25.72 1.80
CA SER A 34 -1.14 -24.81 2.80
C SER A 34 -1.58 -25.17 4.21
N THR A 35 -2.89 -25.35 4.44
CA THR A 35 -3.41 -25.71 5.78
C THR A 35 -3.03 -27.10 6.27
N LEU A 36 -2.58 -27.99 5.38
CA LEU A 36 -2.10 -29.32 5.75
C LEU A 36 -0.62 -29.31 6.15
N GLN A 37 0.16 -28.40 5.58
CA GLN A 37 1.57 -28.24 5.93
C GLN A 37 1.70 -27.64 7.33
N GLU A 38 0.99 -26.53 7.56
CA GLU A 38 1.08 -25.80 8.82
C GLU A 38 -0.25 -25.12 9.13
N TRP A 39 -0.70 -25.18 10.39
CA TRP A 39 -1.88 -24.47 10.87
C TRP A 39 -1.87 -24.34 12.39
N PRO A 40 -2.13 -23.14 12.96
CA PRO A 40 -2.44 -21.86 12.29
C PRO A 40 -1.20 -21.17 11.70
N GLN A 41 -1.34 -20.59 10.51
CA GLN A 41 -0.26 -19.84 9.84
C GLN A 41 -0.38 -18.35 10.21
N THR A 42 0.08 -18.01 11.42
CA THR A 42 0.01 -16.66 11.96
C THR A 42 1.38 -16.01 11.96
N HIS A 43 1.45 -14.76 11.52
CA HIS A 43 2.65 -13.95 11.50
C HIS A 43 2.57 -12.85 12.55
N GLN A 44 3.67 -12.68 13.29
CA GLN A 44 3.82 -11.63 14.29
C GLN A 44 4.73 -10.52 13.75
N ALA A 45 4.34 -9.27 13.98
CA ALA A 45 5.13 -8.10 13.63
C ALA A 45 4.73 -6.91 14.51
N SER A 46 5.56 -5.86 14.52
CA SER A 46 5.20 -4.58 15.11
C SER A 46 4.98 -3.54 14.03
N LEU A 47 3.90 -2.78 14.14
CA LEU A 47 3.54 -1.72 13.20
C LEU A 47 3.55 -0.38 13.91
N LEU A 48 4.47 0.48 13.49
CA LEU A 48 4.47 1.89 13.86
C LEU A 48 3.77 2.67 12.76
N TYR A 49 2.80 3.53 13.08
CA TYR A 49 2.13 4.34 12.07
C TYR A 49 1.82 5.76 12.53
N THR A 50 1.71 6.65 11.55
CA THR A 50 1.28 8.03 11.71
C THR A 50 -0.10 8.21 11.06
N GLY A 51 -0.96 9.03 11.66
CA GLY A 51 -2.31 9.28 11.15
C GLY A 51 -2.36 9.91 9.75
N PRO A 52 -3.58 10.09 9.21
CA PRO A 52 -3.80 10.77 7.93
C PRO A 52 -3.19 12.17 7.89
N LYS A 53 -2.79 12.63 6.70
CA LYS A 53 -2.30 14.00 6.50
C LYS A 53 -3.32 14.81 5.74
N ALA A 54 -3.45 16.08 6.14
CA ALA A 54 -4.29 17.04 5.44
C ALA A 54 -3.84 17.14 3.98
N ARG A 55 -4.82 17.16 3.09
CA ARG A 55 -4.60 17.25 1.66
C ARG A 55 -3.95 18.61 1.32
N PRO A 56 -2.81 18.61 0.61
CA PRO A 56 -2.23 19.86 0.16
C PRO A 56 -3.19 20.55 -0.82
N PRO A 57 -3.25 21.90 -0.82
CA PRO A 57 -4.08 22.62 -1.77
C PRO A 57 -3.69 22.18 -3.19
N SER A 58 -4.70 21.90 -4.01
CA SER A 58 -4.51 21.60 -5.42
C SER A 58 -3.99 22.87 -6.08
N VAL A 59 -2.68 23.08 -6.09
CA VAL A 59 -2.07 24.11 -6.93
C VAL A 59 -2.53 23.79 -8.33
N ALA A 60 -3.23 24.72 -8.99
CA ALA A 60 -3.54 24.57 -10.40
C ALA A 60 -2.22 24.23 -11.11
N ASP A 61 -2.22 23.20 -11.96
CA ASP A 61 -1.09 22.84 -12.81
C ASP A 61 -0.87 23.93 -13.90
N GLU A 62 -0.82 25.20 -13.50
CA GLU A 62 -0.11 26.21 -14.24
C GLU A 62 1.37 25.85 -14.13
N THR A 63 1.79 24.94 -15.00
CA THR A 63 3.21 24.78 -15.27
C THR A 63 3.75 26.18 -15.56
N PRO A 64 4.64 26.73 -14.71
CA PRO A 64 5.07 28.10 -14.88
C PRO A 64 5.66 28.21 -16.29
N PRO A 65 5.34 29.29 -17.02
CA PRO A 65 5.79 29.45 -18.39
C PRO A 65 7.30 29.26 -18.44
N ARG A 66 7.75 28.51 -19.46
CA ARG A 66 9.15 28.13 -19.59
C ARG A 66 10.03 29.38 -19.46
N PRO A 67 10.95 29.44 -18.47
CA PRO A 67 11.75 30.64 -18.27
C PRO A 67 12.62 30.93 -19.50
N SER A 68 12.87 32.22 -19.74
CA SER A 68 13.71 32.70 -20.86
C SER A 68 15.12 32.09 -20.83
N LEU A 69 15.77 32.01 -22.00
CA LEU A 69 17.08 31.38 -22.17
C LEU A 69 18.15 31.93 -21.22
N TYR A 70 18.24 33.25 -21.08
CA TYR A 70 19.20 33.90 -20.17
C TYR A 70 19.02 33.44 -18.71
N ARG A 71 17.76 33.36 -18.25
CA ARG A 71 17.44 32.91 -16.87
C ARG A 71 17.86 31.46 -16.63
N ARG A 72 17.83 30.62 -17.67
CA ARG A 72 18.29 29.21 -17.59
C ARG A 72 19.80 29.10 -17.54
N ILE A 73 20.51 29.93 -18.31
CA ILE A 73 21.98 30.01 -18.28
C ILE A 73 22.44 30.52 -16.93
N LEU A 74 21.84 31.61 -16.43
CA LEU A 74 22.17 32.18 -15.13
C LEU A 74 21.90 31.18 -13.99
N ARG A 75 20.78 30.44 -14.01
CA ARG A 75 20.54 29.36 -13.05
C ARG A 75 21.60 28.27 -13.11
N ARG A 76 22.03 27.80 -14.29
CA ARG A 76 23.12 26.81 -14.41
C ARG A 76 24.42 27.31 -13.82
N LEU A 77 24.77 28.58 -14.08
CA LEU A 77 25.96 29.19 -13.49
C LEU A 77 25.81 29.25 -11.97
N VAL A 78 24.68 29.75 -11.45
CA VAL A 78 24.41 29.80 -10.00
C VAL A 78 24.49 28.40 -9.37
N SER A 79 23.96 27.36 -10.01
CA SER A 79 24.06 25.97 -9.52
C SER A 79 25.49 25.43 -9.51
N TYR A 80 26.34 25.87 -10.45
CA TYR A 80 27.75 25.49 -10.51
C TYR A 80 28.55 26.13 -9.37
N TRP A 81 28.17 27.33 -8.94
CA TRP A 81 28.81 28.09 -7.86
C TRP A 81 28.17 27.87 -6.48
N ALA A 82 26.94 27.35 -6.43
CA ALA A 82 26.28 27.01 -5.19
C ALA A 82 26.94 25.76 -4.60
N GLN A 83 27.42 25.86 -3.36
CA GLN A 83 27.77 24.67 -2.59
C GLN A 83 26.50 23.81 -2.39
N PRO A 84 26.64 22.48 -2.32
CA PRO A 84 25.53 21.61 -1.95
C PRO A 84 25.01 22.09 -0.59
N GLN A 85 23.82 22.69 -0.59
CA GLN A 85 23.11 22.91 0.66
C GLN A 85 22.64 21.53 1.07
N ASP A 86 23.25 20.96 2.12
CA ASP A 86 22.64 19.88 2.87
C ASP A 86 21.22 20.33 3.15
N ALA A 87 20.25 19.56 2.62
CA ALA A 87 18.84 19.91 2.70
C ALA A 87 18.53 20.18 4.18
N LEU A 88 18.34 21.45 4.53
CA LEU A 88 17.98 21.84 5.88
C LEU A 88 16.79 20.99 6.26
N SER A 89 17.02 20.07 7.22
CA SER A 89 16.00 19.23 7.81
C SER A 89 14.88 20.15 8.27
N GLN A 90 13.85 20.26 7.44
CA GLN A 90 12.66 21.00 7.78
C GLN A 90 12.13 20.29 9.02
N GLU A 91 12.24 20.98 10.16
CA GLU A 91 11.96 20.45 11.48
C GLU A 91 10.49 20.02 11.49
N ALA A 92 10.28 18.74 11.18
CA ALA A 92 8.96 18.15 11.13
C ALA A 92 8.44 18.22 12.56
N SER A 93 7.26 18.83 12.73
CA SER A 93 6.48 18.72 13.97
C SER A 93 6.57 17.29 14.50
N PRO A 94 6.75 17.05 15.82
CA PRO A 94 6.97 15.72 16.35
C PRO A 94 5.85 14.80 15.85
N GLU A 95 6.16 13.94 14.89
CA GLU A 95 5.19 13.03 14.31
C GLU A 95 4.85 12.01 15.40
N VAL A 96 3.61 12.05 15.88
CA VAL A 96 3.16 11.14 16.93
C VAL A 96 2.98 9.76 16.32
N TRP A 97 3.97 8.90 16.53
CA TRP A 97 3.93 7.50 16.16
C TRP A 97 3.07 6.71 17.13
N ARG A 98 2.17 5.89 16.59
CA ARG A 98 1.40 4.91 17.35
C ARG A 98 1.93 3.53 17.07
N ASP A 99 2.17 2.76 18.12
CA ASP A 99 2.63 1.37 18.04
C ASP A 99 1.45 0.41 18.17
N VAL A 100 1.43 -0.60 17.31
CA VAL A 100 0.47 -1.70 17.30
C VAL A 100 1.23 -3.00 17.10
N GLN A 101 1.18 -3.89 18.09
CA GLN A 101 1.65 -5.25 17.92
C GLN A 101 0.63 -6.07 17.14
N LEU A 102 1.09 -6.76 16.11
CA LEU A 102 0.27 -7.51 15.17
C LEU A 102 0.48 -9.01 15.35
N SER A 103 -0.62 -9.75 15.42
CA SER A 103 -0.69 -11.20 15.24
C SER A 103 -1.76 -11.45 14.19
N THR A 104 -1.36 -11.78 12.96
CA THR A 104 -2.27 -11.79 11.81
C THR A 104 -1.98 -12.92 10.85
N ILE A 105 -3.00 -13.35 10.11
CA ILE A 105 -2.82 -14.27 8.98
C ILE A 105 -2.28 -13.52 7.75
N GLU A 106 -2.75 -12.28 7.53
CA GLU A 106 -2.29 -11.44 6.44
C GLU A 106 -2.40 -9.96 6.80
N LEU A 107 -1.36 -9.21 6.45
CA LEU A 107 -1.32 -7.76 6.46
C LEU A 107 -1.40 -7.23 5.02
N SER A 108 -2.19 -6.18 4.80
CA SER A 108 -2.28 -5.48 3.51
C SER A 108 -2.22 -3.97 3.69
N ILE A 109 -1.29 -3.32 2.99
CA ILE A 109 -1.13 -1.87 2.95
C ILE A 109 -1.50 -1.41 1.54
N THR A 110 -2.61 -0.71 1.39
CA THR A 110 -3.20 -0.38 0.09
C THR A 110 -3.50 1.10 -0.05
N THR A 111 -3.32 1.62 -1.26
CA THR A 111 -3.69 3.00 -1.60
C THR A 111 -5.17 3.08 -1.98
N ARG A 112 -5.72 4.29 -1.95
CA ARG A 112 -7.12 4.57 -2.32
C ARG A 112 -7.35 4.79 -3.81
N ASN A 113 -6.37 4.44 -4.65
CA ASN A 113 -6.41 4.70 -6.08
C ASN A 113 -7.61 4.05 -6.80
N SER A 114 -8.19 2.99 -6.22
CA SER A 114 -9.36 2.31 -6.79
C SER A 114 -10.71 2.92 -6.42
N GLN A 115 -10.75 3.74 -5.38
CA GLN A 115 -11.94 4.43 -4.85
C GLN A 115 -11.51 5.85 -4.49
N LEU A 116 -11.33 6.67 -5.53
CA LEU A 116 -10.93 8.05 -5.36
C LEU A 116 -12.13 8.83 -4.82
N ASP A 117 -11.93 9.45 -3.66
CA ASP A 117 -12.90 10.36 -3.08
C ASP A 117 -12.42 11.81 -3.30
N PRO A 118 -13.05 12.54 -4.23
CA PRO A 118 -12.64 13.90 -4.55
C PRO A 118 -12.97 14.88 -3.44
N THR A 119 -13.99 14.61 -2.60
CA THR A 119 -14.42 15.52 -1.53
C THR A 119 -13.60 15.35 -0.25
N SER A 120 -12.83 14.26 -0.13
CA SER A 120 -12.03 13.99 1.06
C SER A 120 -11.04 15.12 1.37
N THR A 121 -10.95 15.51 2.63
CA THR A 121 -10.03 16.56 3.10
C THR A 121 -8.63 16.03 3.40
N GLU A 122 -8.45 14.71 3.43
CA GLU A 122 -7.23 14.06 3.88
C GLU A 122 -6.74 13.05 2.84
N ASP A 123 -5.42 12.92 2.75
CA ASP A 123 -4.77 11.91 1.92
C ASP A 123 -4.10 10.86 2.82
N PHE A 124 -4.43 9.59 2.60
CA PHE A 124 -3.94 8.48 3.41
C PHE A 124 -4.04 7.12 2.69
N MET A 125 -3.27 6.16 3.19
CA MET A 125 -3.31 4.76 2.81
C MET A 125 -4.10 3.95 3.86
N ASN A 126 -4.69 2.84 3.40
CA ASN A 126 -5.42 1.93 4.26
C ASN A 126 -4.50 0.75 4.61
N ILE A 127 -4.28 0.54 5.90
CA ILE A 127 -3.61 -0.64 6.45
C ILE A 127 -4.70 -1.55 6.99
N CYS A 128 -4.72 -2.80 6.53
CA CYS A 128 -5.71 -3.78 6.93
C CYS A 128 -5.05 -5.05 7.43
N ILE A 129 -5.46 -5.39 8.65
CA ILE A 129 -4.91 -6.40 9.53
C ILE A 129 -5.97 -7.49 9.60
N GLU A 130 -5.69 -8.63 8.96
CA GLU A 130 -6.60 -9.78 9.02
C GLU A 130 -6.45 -10.51 10.35
N PRO A 131 -7.55 -10.99 10.95
CA PRO A 131 -7.49 -11.64 12.26
C PRO A 131 -6.75 -12.99 12.19
N ASP A 132 -6.25 -13.43 13.34
CA ASP A 132 -5.59 -14.74 13.51
C ASP A 132 -6.54 -15.90 13.81
N ASN A 133 -7.80 -15.61 14.13
CA ASN A 133 -8.81 -16.57 14.56
C ASN A 133 -9.68 -17.16 13.42
N VAL A 134 -9.22 -17.09 12.16
CA VAL A 134 -9.97 -17.59 11.00
C VAL A 134 -9.98 -19.12 11.01
N SER A 135 -11.11 -19.76 10.68
CA SER A 135 -11.18 -21.22 10.58
C SER A 135 -10.51 -21.75 9.30
N LYS A 136 -10.09 -23.03 9.28
CA LYS A 136 -9.51 -23.66 8.06
C LYS A 136 -10.45 -23.57 6.86
N GLY A 137 -11.74 -23.81 7.07
CA GLY A 137 -12.76 -23.75 6.02
C GLY A 137 -12.94 -22.34 5.48
N ASP A 138 -12.97 -21.34 6.37
CA ASP A 138 -13.04 -19.94 5.99
C ASP A 138 -11.78 -19.48 5.27
N PHE A 139 -10.60 -19.91 5.72
CA PHE A 139 -9.34 -19.64 5.03
C PHE A 139 -9.36 -20.12 3.59
N ILE A 140 -9.80 -21.35 3.33
CA ILE A 140 -9.88 -21.89 1.95
C ILE A 140 -10.93 -21.15 1.13
N SER A 141 -12.10 -20.89 1.71
CA SER A 141 -13.21 -20.22 1.04
C SER A 141 -12.87 -18.78 0.67
N ILE A 142 -12.40 -18.00 1.65
CA ILE A 142 -12.01 -16.60 1.51
C ILE A 142 -10.78 -16.49 0.62
N GLY A 143 -9.73 -17.28 0.87
CA GLY A 143 -8.51 -17.29 0.07
C GLY A 143 -8.79 -17.52 -1.41
N SER A 144 -9.63 -18.50 -1.74
CA SER A 144 -9.99 -18.80 -3.13
C SER A 144 -10.69 -17.64 -3.85
N LYS A 145 -11.44 -16.81 -3.11
CA LYS A 145 -12.07 -15.59 -3.62
C LYS A 145 -11.06 -14.43 -3.65
N LYS A 146 -10.19 -14.32 -2.66
CA LYS A 146 -9.19 -13.26 -2.51
C LYS A 146 -8.12 -13.29 -3.60
N VAL A 147 -7.85 -14.45 -4.19
CA VAL A 147 -7.01 -14.58 -5.40
C VAL A 147 -7.64 -13.87 -6.61
N ARG A 148 -8.98 -13.86 -6.71
CA ARG A 148 -9.71 -13.18 -7.80
C ARG A 148 -9.97 -11.72 -7.50
N ASP A 149 -10.35 -11.42 -6.27
CA ASP A 149 -10.60 -10.07 -5.79
C ASP A 149 -9.79 -9.81 -4.49
N PRO A 150 -8.62 -9.17 -4.60
CA PRO A 150 -7.73 -8.93 -3.46
C PRO A 150 -8.30 -7.93 -2.45
N LYS A 151 -9.39 -7.22 -2.79
CA LYS A 151 -10.05 -6.28 -1.89
C LYS A 151 -10.97 -6.97 -0.87
N LEU A 152 -11.29 -8.24 -1.09
CA LEU A 152 -12.07 -9.02 -0.15
C LEU A 152 -11.32 -9.18 1.17
N ARG A 153 -12.04 -8.97 2.27
CA ARG A 153 -11.52 -9.04 3.63
C ARG A 153 -12.23 -10.11 4.42
N ALA A 154 -11.55 -10.67 5.41
CA ALA A 154 -12.17 -11.62 6.32
C ALA A 154 -13.16 -10.91 7.26
N LYS A 155 -13.91 -11.70 8.03
CA LYS A 155 -14.74 -11.14 9.10
C LYS A 155 -13.83 -10.79 10.28
N GLY A 156 -13.97 -9.59 10.83
CA GLY A 156 -13.14 -9.13 11.94
C GLY A 156 -11.82 -8.47 11.52
N THR A 157 -11.64 -8.15 10.23
CA THR A 157 -10.47 -7.37 9.78
C THR A 157 -10.51 -5.97 10.35
N GLU A 158 -9.41 -5.57 10.98
CA GLU A 158 -9.23 -4.20 11.45
C GLU A 158 -8.55 -3.38 10.35
N CYS A 159 -9.07 -2.19 10.09
CA CYS A 159 -8.51 -1.31 9.08
C CYS A 159 -8.29 0.08 9.63
N LEU A 160 -7.06 0.52 9.54
CA LEU A 160 -6.57 1.79 10.04
C LEU A 160 -6.03 2.65 8.91
N GLN A 161 -6.09 3.96 9.13
CA GLN A 161 -5.78 4.98 8.15
C GLN A 161 -4.46 5.63 8.54
N ALA A 162 -3.51 5.64 7.62
CA ALA A 162 -2.16 6.12 7.90
C ALA A 162 -1.61 6.92 6.72
N SER A 163 -0.72 7.87 6.98
CA SER A 163 0.06 8.54 5.92
C SER A 163 1.44 7.91 5.75
N GLN A 164 2.00 7.40 6.85
CA GLN A 164 3.29 6.73 6.91
C GLN A 164 3.20 5.58 7.92
N CYS A 165 3.92 4.50 7.68
CA CYS A 165 4.10 3.42 8.65
C CYS A 165 5.48 2.76 8.51
N ALA A 166 5.96 2.16 9.58
CA ALA A 166 7.12 1.29 9.60
C ALA A 166 6.68 -0.10 10.06
N LEU A 167 6.99 -1.10 9.25
CA LEU A 167 6.74 -2.51 9.55
C LEU A 167 8.03 -3.12 10.07
N LEU A 168 8.02 -3.53 11.34
CA LEU A 168 9.15 -4.17 12.00
C LEU A 168 8.86 -5.67 12.11
N LEU A 169 9.69 -6.46 11.43
CA LEU A 169 9.63 -7.92 11.47
C LEU A 169 10.62 -8.45 12.52
N PRO A 170 10.29 -9.54 13.24
CA PRO A 170 11.23 -10.19 14.13
C PRO A 170 12.45 -10.75 13.38
N GLU A 171 13.60 -10.83 14.05
CA GLU A 171 14.83 -11.37 13.45
C GLU A 171 14.64 -12.82 13.00
N GLY A 172 15.07 -13.14 11.78
CA GLY A 172 14.91 -14.48 11.21
C GLY A 172 13.50 -14.79 10.66
N THR A 173 12.63 -13.79 10.53
CA THR A 173 11.35 -13.94 9.83
C THR A 173 11.61 -14.26 8.36
N GLY A 174 11.52 -15.54 8.01
CA GLY A 174 11.50 -15.97 6.62
C GLY A 174 10.20 -15.58 5.91
N GLY A 175 10.24 -15.54 4.60
CA GLY A 175 9.08 -15.28 3.75
C GLY A 175 9.30 -14.08 2.84
N SER A 176 8.22 -13.70 2.15
CA SER A 176 8.29 -12.68 1.12
C SER A 176 7.11 -11.73 1.21
N PHE A 177 7.36 -10.47 0.94
CA PHE A 177 6.32 -9.51 0.60
C PHE A 177 5.86 -9.69 -0.84
N SER A 178 4.62 -9.29 -1.10
CA SER A 178 4.11 -9.03 -2.44
C SER A 178 3.89 -7.53 -2.60
N ILE A 179 4.62 -6.88 -3.49
CA ILE A 179 4.38 -5.48 -3.86
C ILE A 179 3.85 -5.49 -5.29
N ASP A 180 2.62 -5.03 -5.50
CA ASP A 180 1.99 -5.00 -6.83
C ASP A 180 1.98 -6.35 -7.59
N SER A 181 1.97 -7.47 -6.86
CA SER A 181 2.04 -8.88 -7.34
C SER A 181 3.44 -9.40 -7.66
N GLU A 182 4.48 -8.64 -7.35
CA GLU A 182 5.88 -9.07 -7.45
C GLU A 182 6.40 -9.49 -6.07
N GLU A 183 7.27 -10.49 -6.06
CA GLU A 183 7.85 -11.07 -4.85
C GLU A 183 9.13 -10.33 -4.43
N TYR A 184 9.15 -9.91 -3.16
CA TYR A 184 10.30 -9.26 -2.53
C TYR A 184 10.60 -9.91 -1.19
N GLU A 185 11.86 -9.94 -0.79
CA GLU A 185 12.27 -10.49 0.51
C GLU A 185 11.62 -9.72 1.68
N ALA A 186 11.15 -10.45 2.69
CA ALA A 186 10.58 -9.86 3.88
C ALA A 186 11.69 -9.30 4.78
N MET A 187 11.73 -7.98 4.92
CA MET A 187 12.64 -7.26 5.82
C MET A 187 11.92 -6.09 6.50
N PRO A 188 12.45 -5.51 7.58
CA PRO A 188 11.88 -4.30 8.14
C PRO A 188 11.84 -3.17 7.10
N VAL A 189 10.68 -2.52 6.94
CA VAL A 189 10.46 -1.51 5.88
C VAL A 189 9.70 -0.29 6.38
N GLU A 190 10.06 0.88 5.85
CA GLU A 190 9.28 2.11 6.00
C GLU A 190 8.45 2.36 4.73
N VAL A 191 7.15 2.56 4.92
CA VAL A 191 6.18 2.80 3.87
C VAL A 191 5.61 4.20 4.03
N LYS A 192 5.74 5.02 2.99
CA LYS A 192 5.25 6.41 2.97
C LYS A 192 4.35 6.66 1.79
N LEU A 193 3.17 7.24 2.03
CA LEU A 193 2.29 7.68 0.97
C LEU A 193 2.83 8.95 0.30
N LEU A 194 2.91 8.93 -1.03
CA LEU A 194 3.20 10.11 -1.85
C LEU A 194 1.92 10.53 -2.58
N PRO A 195 1.12 11.45 -2.02
CA PRO A 195 -0.14 11.86 -2.63
C PRO A 195 0.10 12.55 -3.97
N ARG A 196 -0.66 12.15 -4.99
CA ARG A 196 -0.72 12.79 -6.33
C ARG A 196 0.64 12.97 -7.02
N LYS A 197 1.59 12.09 -6.73
CA LYS A 197 2.94 12.17 -7.31
C LYS A 197 2.97 11.96 -8.82
N LEU A 198 2.02 11.18 -9.34
CA LEU A 198 1.94 10.80 -10.74
C LEU A 198 0.64 11.31 -11.37
N GLN A 199 0.73 11.72 -12.63
CA GLN A 199 -0.41 12.09 -13.46
C GLN A 199 -0.69 10.96 -14.45
N PHE A 200 -1.91 10.44 -14.42
CA PHE A 200 -2.37 9.38 -15.33
C PHE A 200 -3.42 9.93 -16.28
N PHE A 201 -3.42 9.44 -17.52
CA PHE A 201 -4.54 9.65 -18.42
C PHE A 201 -5.75 8.85 -17.92
N CYS A 202 -6.92 9.47 -17.91
CA CYS A 202 -8.18 8.84 -17.53
C CYS A 202 -9.25 9.06 -18.61
N ASP A 203 -10.20 8.13 -18.67
CA ASP A 203 -11.40 8.27 -19.50
C ASP A 203 -12.17 9.53 -19.06
N PRO A 204 -12.50 10.46 -19.99
CA PRO A 204 -13.27 11.67 -19.67
C PRO A 204 -14.54 11.38 -18.85
N ARG A 205 -15.24 10.28 -19.13
CA ARG A 205 -16.45 9.89 -18.39
C ARG A 205 -16.18 9.60 -16.92
N LYS A 206 -15.04 8.97 -16.61
CA LYS A 206 -14.61 8.72 -15.23
C LYS A 206 -14.12 9.99 -14.55
N ARG A 207 -13.53 10.90 -15.32
CA ARG A 207 -13.09 12.20 -14.81
C ARG A 207 -14.27 13.04 -14.34
N GLU A 208 -15.37 13.09 -15.10
CA GLU A 208 -16.59 13.82 -14.73
C GLU A 208 -17.21 13.30 -13.44
N GLN A 209 -17.19 11.97 -13.21
CA GLN A 209 -17.65 11.35 -11.96
C GLN A 209 -16.75 11.69 -10.75
N LEU A 210 -15.49 12.04 -11.00
CA LEU A 210 -14.49 12.38 -9.98
C LEU A 210 -14.32 13.88 -9.79
N SER A 211 -14.82 14.73 -10.69
CA SER A 211 -14.88 16.16 -10.44
C SER A 211 -16.04 16.45 -9.49
N PRO A 212 -15.83 17.16 -8.36
CA PRO A 212 -16.95 17.66 -7.60
C PRO A 212 -17.79 18.52 -8.54
N SER A 213 -19.09 18.24 -8.61
CA SER A 213 -20.04 19.13 -9.28
C SER A 213 -19.79 20.54 -8.74
N SER A 214 -19.43 21.47 -9.62
CA SER A 214 -19.33 22.89 -9.29
C SER A 214 -20.59 23.27 -8.53
N ALA A 215 -20.46 23.56 -7.23
CA ALA A 215 -21.58 24.05 -6.45
C ALA A 215 -21.97 25.41 -7.04
N GLU A 216 -23.18 25.48 -7.61
CA GLU A 216 -23.90 26.72 -7.85
C GLU A 216 -24.28 27.41 -6.53
#